data_AF-A0A7S3DRX4-F1
#
_entry.id   AF-A0A7S3DRX4-F1
#
_cell.length_a   1.000
_cell.length_b   1.000
_cell.length_c   1.000
_cell.angle_alpha   90.00
_cell.angle_beta   90.00
_cell.angle_gamma   90.00
#
_symmetry.space_group_name_H-M   'P 1'
#
loop_
_entity.id
_entity.type
_entity.pdbx_description
1 polymer ?
#
loop_
_entity_poly.entity_id
_entity_poly.type
_entity_poly.pdbx_seq_one_letter_code
_entity_poly.pdbx_strand_id
1 'polypeptide(L)'
;DKAEIRQSADHALENDPSQPIRQLLVAGGIDLQERKRLLVQGANALIVLPGGPGTFDEMWEMACARNLGMSQLPMVCVNIDNYYEPFRQMLERAWKDKLVKLRPQDIIHFASSAEEAVRWCEDAQHREAPFVELKKRKEALRSQSVLGSPIVETTPKRRISLVAKSLSWLSSFGHQEQTDEMQAR
;
A
#
# COMPACT_ATOMS: atom_id res chain seq x y z
N ASP A 1 -37.94 4.17 26.91
CA ASP A 1 -37.81 3.20 25.82
C ASP A 1 -36.40 3.29 25.22
N LYS A 2 -35.62 2.20 25.23
CA LYS A 2 -34.20 2.24 24.81
C LYS A 2 -34.02 2.17 23.29
N ALA A 3 -35.09 1.88 22.56
CA ALA A 3 -35.10 1.84 21.10
C ALA A 3 -35.25 3.25 20.49
N GLU A 4 -36.10 4.10 21.05
CA GLU A 4 -36.33 5.47 20.56
C GLU A 4 -35.11 6.40 20.75
N ILE A 5 -34.33 6.18 21.81
CA ILE A 5 -33.09 6.94 22.08
C ILE A 5 -32.00 6.61 21.04
N ARG A 6 -31.97 5.38 20.51
CA ARG A 6 -31.01 4.97 19.48
C ARG A 6 -31.34 5.58 18.11
N GLN A 7 -32.60 5.55 17.70
CA GLN A 7 -33.03 6.16 16.43
C GLN A 7 -32.86 7.68 16.39
N SER A 8 -32.97 8.35 17.54
CA SER A 8 -32.77 9.80 17.65
C SER A 8 -31.29 10.22 17.56
N ALA A 9 -30.36 9.32 17.87
CA ALA A 9 -28.92 9.57 17.79
C ALA A 9 -28.38 9.37 16.36
N ASP A 10 -28.96 8.45 15.59
CA ASP A 10 -28.52 8.13 14.23
C ASP A 10 -28.82 9.26 13.22
N HIS A 11 -29.86 10.07 13.46
CA HIS A 11 -30.26 11.15 12.54
C HIS A 11 -29.54 12.50 12.76
N ALA A 12 -28.74 12.65 13.82
CA ALA A 12 -28.13 13.94 14.20
C ALA A 12 -26.65 14.09 13.77
N LEU A 13 -26.12 13.16 12.95
CA LEU A 13 -24.69 13.09 12.60
C LEU A 13 -24.33 13.63 11.21
N GLU A 14 -25.28 14.26 10.51
CA GLU A 14 -25.00 14.86 9.21
C GLU A 14 -24.59 16.34 9.34
N ASN A 15 -23.27 16.53 9.48
CA ASN A 15 -22.49 17.73 9.15
C ASN A 15 -22.42 18.87 10.19
N ASP A 16 -21.80 18.59 11.35
CA ASP A 16 -21.23 19.61 12.24
C ASP A 16 -19.69 19.59 12.17
N PRO A 17 -19.01 20.68 11.76
CA PRO A 17 -17.54 20.78 11.74
C PRO A 17 -16.87 20.71 13.12
N SER A 18 -17.65 20.70 14.21
CA SER A 18 -17.16 20.55 15.58
C SER A 18 -16.94 19.09 16.02
N GLN A 19 -17.37 18.09 15.24
CA GLN A 19 -17.18 16.68 15.62
C GLN A 19 -15.82 16.15 15.15
N PRO A 20 -14.84 15.95 16.05
CA PRO A 20 -13.53 15.46 15.68
C PRO A 20 -13.61 13.94 15.60
N ILE A 21 -13.39 13.36 14.42
CA ILE A 21 -13.32 11.91 14.16
C ILE A 21 -14.68 11.19 14.20
N ARG A 22 -15.15 10.72 13.04
CA ARG A 22 -16.39 9.91 12.92
C ARG A 22 -16.26 8.50 13.51
N GLN A 23 -15.06 7.92 13.47
CA GLN A 23 -14.80 6.56 13.96
C GLN A 23 -13.35 6.43 14.43
N LEU A 24 -13.16 5.84 15.62
CA LEU A 24 -11.84 5.46 16.14
C LEU A 24 -11.68 3.94 16.10
N LEU A 25 -10.79 3.44 15.26
CA LEU A 25 -10.43 2.03 15.18
C LEU A 25 -9.21 1.77 16.08
N VAL A 26 -9.32 0.81 17.00
CA VAL A 26 -8.22 0.40 17.88
C VAL A 26 -7.64 -0.91 17.36
N ALA A 27 -6.34 -0.90 17.02
CA ALA A 27 -5.61 -2.13 16.69
C ALA A 27 -5.38 -2.95 17.96
N GLY A 28 -5.73 -4.24 17.94
CA GLY A 28 -5.62 -5.14 19.09
C GLY A 28 -4.34 -5.97 19.12
N GLY A 29 -3.55 -5.93 18.05
CA GLY A 29 -2.32 -6.69 17.87
C GLY A 29 -1.16 -6.23 18.74
N ILE A 30 -0.13 -7.08 18.80
CA ILE A 30 1.12 -6.82 19.53
C ILE A 30 2.16 -6.04 18.71
N ASP A 31 1.83 -5.67 17.46
CA ASP A 31 2.72 -5.02 16.51
C ASP A 31 2.04 -3.88 15.74
N LEU A 32 2.82 -3.16 14.92
CA LEU A 32 2.33 -2.04 14.11
C LEU A 32 1.58 -2.48 12.84
N GLN A 33 1.59 -3.77 12.48
CA GLN A 33 1.09 -4.24 11.19
C GLN A 33 -0.42 -4.13 11.13
N GLU A 34 -1.12 -4.50 12.20
CA GLU A 34 -2.58 -4.35 12.25
C GLU A 34 -2.99 -2.88 12.16
N ARG A 35 -2.27 -1.97 12.83
CA ARG A 35 -2.53 -0.53 12.75
C ARG A 35 -2.43 -0.02 11.31
N LYS A 36 -1.36 -0.38 10.60
CA LYS A 36 -1.16 0.00 9.19
C LYS A 36 -2.23 -0.57 8.27
N ARG A 37 -2.59 -1.85 8.45
CA ARG A 37 -3.67 -2.49 7.71
C ARG A 37 -4.98 -1.72 7.87
N LEU A 38 -5.34 -1.37 9.10
CA LEU A 38 -6.57 -0.62 9.39
C LEU A 38 -6.56 0.79 8.79
N LEU A 39 -5.40 1.44 8.68
CA LEU A 39 -5.27 2.75 8.03
C LEU A 39 -5.55 2.72 6.52
N VAL A 40 -5.22 1.61 5.86
CA VAL A 40 -5.38 1.46 4.41
C VAL A 40 -6.68 0.75 4.05
N GLN A 41 -7.26 -0.03 4.98
CA GLN A 41 -8.48 -0.78 4.74
C GLN A 41 -9.64 0.15 4.40
N GLY A 42 -10.20 -0.01 3.18
CA GLY A 42 -11.30 0.82 2.70
C GLY A 42 -10.88 2.21 2.18
N ALA A 43 -9.58 2.52 2.16
CA ALA A 43 -9.09 3.75 1.54
C ALA A 43 -9.16 3.63 0.01
N ASN A 44 -9.53 4.73 -0.66
CA ASN A 44 -9.52 4.82 -2.13
C ASN A 44 -8.26 5.51 -2.68
N ALA A 45 -7.50 6.18 -1.82
CA ALA A 45 -6.20 6.77 -2.13
C ALA A 45 -5.41 7.01 -0.83
N LEU A 46 -4.09 7.21 -0.96
CA LEU A 46 -3.22 7.66 0.11
C LEU A 46 -2.61 9.02 -0.25
N ILE A 47 -2.73 9.96 0.69
CA ILE A 47 -2.06 11.25 0.64
C ILE A 47 -1.03 11.27 1.76
N VAL A 48 0.23 11.45 1.39
CA VAL A 48 1.36 11.46 2.31
C VAL A 48 1.81 12.91 2.51
N LEU A 49 1.70 13.39 3.75
CA LEU A 49 2.18 14.71 4.16
C LEU A 49 3.62 14.63 4.68
N PRO A 50 4.41 15.72 4.61
CA PRO A 50 5.74 15.78 5.22
C PRO A 50 5.73 15.28 6.67
N GLY A 51 6.67 14.40 7.01
CA GLY A 51 6.63 13.68 8.28
C GLY A 51 7.92 12.95 8.62
N GLY A 52 7.91 12.22 9.73
CA GLY A 52 9.09 11.53 10.25
C GLY A 52 9.22 10.07 9.78
N PRO A 53 10.05 9.27 10.48
CA PRO A 53 10.26 7.85 10.17
C PRO A 53 8.98 7.00 10.08
N GLY A 54 7.97 7.28 10.91
CA GLY A 54 6.69 6.57 10.86
C GLY A 54 5.94 6.79 9.55
N THR A 55 5.91 8.03 9.06
CA THR A 55 5.35 8.37 7.74
C THR A 55 6.13 7.69 6.62
N PHE A 56 7.46 7.65 6.72
CA PHE A 56 8.28 7.00 5.70
C PHE A 56 8.11 5.48 5.67
N ASP A 57 7.96 4.85 6.84
CA ASP A 57 7.72 3.41 6.96
C ASP A 57 6.39 3.03 6.27
N GLU A 58 5.32 3.78 6.52
CA GLU A 58 4.02 3.58 5.88
C GLU A 58 4.05 3.88 4.36
N MET A 59 4.67 5.00 3.97
CA MET A 59 4.84 5.38 2.56
C MET A 59 5.61 4.32 1.78
N TRP A 60 6.73 3.82 2.32
CA TRP A 60 7.55 2.82 1.63
C TRP A 60 6.91 1.45 1.57
N GLU A 61 6.13 1.07 2.59
CA GLU A 61 5.36 -0.17 2.56
C GLU A 61 4.40 -0.17 1.37
N MET A 62 3.67 0.93 1.15
CA MET A 62 2.76 1.03 0.00
C MET A 62 3.51 1.20 -1.33
N ALA A 63 4.61 1.98 -1.37
CA ALA A 63 5.43 2.11 -2.56
C ALA A 63 5.97 0.75 -3.04
N CYS A 64 6.42 -0.09 -2.11
CA CYS A 64 6.88 -1.45 -2.39
C CYS A 64 5.72 -2.32 -2.91
N ALA A 65 4.56 -2.27 -2.26
CA ALA A 65 3.38 -3.02 -2.69
C ALA A 65 2.96 -2.63 -4.12
N ARG A 66 2.95 -1.34 -4.45
CA ARG A 66 2.69 -0.84 -5.82
C ARG A 66 3.73 -1.31 -6.82
N ASN A 67 5.02 -1.18 -6.51
CA ASN A 67 6.10 -1.64 -7.39
C ASN A 67 6.08 -3.16 -7.64
N LEU A 68 5.53 -3.94 -6.70
CA LEU A 68 5.31 -5.38 -6.86
C LEU A 68 3.97 -5.72 -7.53
N GLY A 69 3.11 -4.75 -7.84
CA GLY A 69 1.78 -4.99 -8.40
C GLY A 69 0.79 -5.60 -7.40
N MET A 70 1.08 -5.49 -6.10
CA MET A 70 0.22 -6.02 -5.02
C MET A 70 -0.83 -5.02 -4.53
N SER A 71 -0.66 -3.74 -4.89
CA SER A 71 -1.63 -2.68 -4.64
C SER A 71 -1.71 -1.75 -5.84
N GLN A 72 -2.92 -1.33 -6.18
CA GLN A 72 -3.18 -0.31 -7.20
C GLN A 72 -3.63 1.02 -6.58
N LEU A 73 -3.67 1.10 -5.24
CA LEU A 73 -4.18 2.24 -4.51
C LEU A 73 -3.40 3.52 -4.88
N PRO A 74 -4.04 4.54 -5.48
CA PRO A 74 -3.42 5.84 -5.78
C PRO A 74 -2.65 6.39 -4.59
N MET A 75 -1.39 6.77 -4.79
CA MET A 75 -0.56 7.32 -3.72
C MET A 75 0.16 8.58 -4.20
N VAL A 76 -0.02 9.66 -3.46
CA VAL A 76 0.56 10.97 -3.73
C VAL A 76 1.23 11.54 -2.48
N CYS A 77 2.41 12.13 -2.66
CA CYS A 77 3.09 12.91 -1.63
C CYS A 77 2.86 14.41 -1.87
N VAL A 78 2.54 15.15 -0.81
CA VAL A 78 2.42 16.61 -0.86
C VAL A 78 3.82 17.21 -0.63
N ASN A 79 4.43 17.69 -1.71
CA ASN A 79 5.80 18.17 -1.80
C ASN A 79 5.92 19.69 -1.57
N ILE A 80 5.52 20.15 -0.37
CA ILE A 80 5.72 21.54 0.05
C ILE A 80 7.21 21.83 0.24
N ASP A 81 7.66 23.00 -0.19
CA ASP A 81 9.06 23.47 -0.07
C ASP A 81 10.11 22.47 -0.58
N ASN A 82 9.73 21.64 -1.56
CA ASN A 82 10.57 20.57 -2.11
C ASN A 82 11.01 19.52 -1.06
N TYR A 83 10.23 19.32 0.01
CA TYR A 83 10.53 18.35 1.08
C TYR A 83 10.84 16.93 0.56
N TYR A 84 10.08 16.45 -0.43
CA TYR A 84 10.22 15.13 -1.01
C TYR A 84 11.18 15.05 -2.20
N GLU A 85 11.85 16.15 -2.55
CA GLU A 85 12.76 16.19 -3.69
C GLU A 85 13.89 15.14 -3.60
N PRO A 86 14.56 14.93 -2.44
CA PRO A 86 15.56 13.87 -2.32
C PRO A 86 14.98 12.47 -2.54
N PHE A 87 13.73 12.22 -2.12
CA PHE A 87 13.07 10.93 -2.30
C PHE A 87 12.72 10.68 -3.77
N ARG A 88 12.26 11.72 -4.47
CA ARG A 88 12.01 11.67 -5.92
C ARG A 88 13.30 11.31 -6.68
N GLN A 89 14.41 11.94 -6.33
CA GLN A 89 15.73 11.64 -6.93
C GLN A 89 16.21 10.22 -6.59
N MET A 90 15.97 9.74 -5.37
CA MET A 90 16.31 8.38 -4.96
C MET A 90 15.52 7.33 -5.77
N LEU A 91 14.22 7.54 -5.97
CA LEU A 91 13.39 6.66 -6.80
C LEU A 91 13.86 6.66 -8.26
N GLU A 92 14.15 7.84 -8.80
CA GLU A 92 14.70 8.00 -10.15
C GLU A 92 16.02 7.23 -10.32
N ARG A 93 16.90 7.32 -9.32
CA ARG A 93 18.15 6.56 -9.31
C ARG A 93 17.89 5.05 -9.25
N ALA A 94 17.02 4.60 -8.35
CA ALA A 94 16.67 3.18 -8.22
C ALA A 94 16.07 2.61 -9.51
N TRP A 95 15.29 3.41 -10.24
CA TRP A 95 14.75 3.03 -11.54
C TRP A 95 15.83 2.92 -12.62
N LYS A 96 16.73 3.91 -12.71
CA LYS A 96 17.89 3.87 -13.62
C LYS A 96 18.80 2.66 -13.37
N ASP A 97 19.00 2.32 -12.10
CA ASP A 97 19.78 1.15 -11.68
C ASP A 97 19.01 -0.17 -11.79
N LYS A 98 17.77 -0.15 -12.32
CA LYS A 98 16.90 -1.31 -12.53
C LYS A 98 16.53 -2.08 -11.25
N LEU A 99 16.49 -1.37 -10.11
CA LEU A 99 16.10 -1.92 -8.80
C LEU A 99 14.58 -1.91 -8.57
N VAL A 100 13.86 -1.07 -9.32
CA VAL A 100 12.38 -1.03 -9.33
C VAL A 100 11.86 -1.41 -10.72
N LYS A 101 10.63 -1.95 -10.76
CA LYS A 101 9.99 -2.43 -11.99
C LYS A 101 9.19 -1.34 -12.67
N LEU A 102 8.48 -0.54 -11.87
CA LEU A 102 7.68 0.58 -12.33
C LEU A 102 8.53 1.84 -12.48
N ARG A 103 8.10 2.76 -13.34
CA ARG A 103 8.71 4.10 -13.39
C ARG A 103 8.39 4.84 -12.08
N PRO A 104 9.24 5.75 -11.60
CA PRO A 104 9.03 6.45 -10.34
C PRO A 104 7.64 7.06 -10.18
N GLN A 105 7.11 7.71 -11.23
CA GLN A 105 5.79 8.33 -11.25
C GLN A 105 4.62 7.33 -11.18
N ASP A 106 4.85 6.08 -11.58
CA ASP A 106 3.86 5.01 -11.48
C ASP A 106 3.88 4.39 -10.07
N ILE A 107 4.93 4.62 -9.28
CA ILE A 107 5.04 4.19 -7.87
C ILE A 107 4.47 5.26 -6.94
N ILE A 108 4.93 6.51 -7.07
CA ILE A 108 4.54 7.63 -6.20
C ILE A 108 4.35 8.88 -7.05
N HIS A 109 3.20 9.56 -6.90
CA HIS A 109 3.00 10.89 -7.47
C HIS A 109 3.44 11.98 -6.48
N PHE A 110 3.90 13.13 -6.97
CA PHE A 110 4.28 14.27 -6.13
C PHE A 110 3.48 15.50 -6.56
N ALA A 111 2.67 16.03 -5.65
CA ALA A 111 1.86 17.22 -5.86
C ALA A 111 2.45 18.40 -5.06
N SER A 112 2.36 19.62 -5.57
CA SER A 112 2.91 20.83 -4.93
C SER A 112 2.00 21.44 -3.87
N SER A 113 0.76 20.94 -3.74
CA SER A 113 -0.24 21.42 -2.76
C SER A 113 -1.19 20.28 -2.35
N ALA A 114 -1.91 20.48 -1.25
CA ALA A 114 -2.92 19.51 -0.80
C ALA A 114 -4.10 19.44 -1.78
N GLU A 115 -4.51 20.57 -2.34
CA GLU A 115 -5.59 20.66 -3.32
C GLU A 115 -5.23 19.93 -4.61
N GLU A 116 -3.98 20.05 -5.07
CA GLU A 116 -3.49 19.29 -6.22
C GLU A 116 -3.45 17.79 -5.93
N ALA A 117 -3.02 17.39 -4.73
CA ALA A 117 -3.00 16.00 -4.33
C ALA A 117 -4.41 15.37 -4.34
N VAL A 118 -5.41 16.07 -3.79
CA VAL A 118 -6.80 15.62 -3.78
C VAL A 118 -7.34 15.48 -5.21
N ARG A 119 -7.19 16.50 -6.05
CA ARG A 119 -7.62 16.45 -7.46
C ARG A 119 -6.96 15.29 -8.21
N TRP A 120 -5.67 15.08 -7.99
CA TRP A 120 -4.96 13.95 -8.61
C TRP A 120 -5.52 12.60 -8.16
N CYS A 121 -5.87 12.45 -6.88
CA CYS A 121 -6.50 11.23 -6.36
C CYS A 121 -7.87 10.97 -7.00
N GLU A 122 -8.71 12.01 -7.13
CA GLU A 122 -10.01 11.93 -7.80
C GLU A 122 -9.84 11.47 -9.27
N ASP A 123 -8.92 12.09 -10.01
CA ASP A 123 -8.62 11.70 -11.39
C ASP A 123 -8.06 10.27 -11.51
N ALA A 124 -7.23 9.86 -10.54
CA ALA A 124 -6.57 8.56 -10.57
C ALA A 124 -7.54 7.39 -10.36
N GLN A 125 -8.67 7.61 -9.69
CA GLN A 125 -9.74 6.59 -9.54
C GLN A 125 -10.35 6.17 -10.87
N HIS A 126 -10.23 7.01 -11.90
CA HIS A 126 -10.76 6.76 -13.23
C HIS A 126 -9.72 6.24 -14.23
N ARG A 127 -8.47 6.01 -13.81
CA ARG A 127 -7.38 5.54 -14.67
C ARG A 127 -7.11 4.06 -14.45
N GLU A 128 -6.77 3.34 -15.52
CA GLU A 128 -6.22 1.99 -15.40
C GLU A 128 -4.84 2.06 -14.72
N ALA A 129 -4.67 1.30 -13.64
CA ALA A 129 -3.40 1.22 -12.94
C ALA A 129 -2.39 0.37 -13.74
N PRO A 130 -1.10 0.73 -13.74
CA PRO A 130 -0.08 -0.07 -14.40
C PRO A 130 0.01 -1.46 -13.76
N PHE A 131 -0.13 -2.51 -14.58
CA PHE A 131 -0.08 -3.89 -14.14
C PHE A 131 1.36 -4.41 -14.13
N VAL A 132 1.78 -5.01 -13.01
CA VAL A 132 3.08 -5.69 -12.90
C VAL A 132 2.84 -7.19 -12.80
N GLU A 133 3.32 -7.94 -13.80
CA GLU A 133 3.30 -9.39 -13.74
C GLU A 133 4.32 -9.90 -12.71
N LEU A 134 3.82 -10.54 -11.65
CA LEU A 134 4.64 -11.23 -10.67
C LEU A 134 5.11 -12.58 -11.22
N LYS A 135 6.28 -12.61 -11.86
CA LYS A 135 6.93 -13.88 -12.23
C LYS A 135 7.09 -14.77 -11.00
N LYS A 136 6.62 -16.02 -11.07
CA LYS A 136 6.81 -16.98 -9.97
C LYS A 136 8.31 -17.19 -9.75
N ARG A 137 8.77 -16.96 -8.52
CA ARG A 137 10.19 -16.98 -8.11
C ARG A 137 10.94 -18.27 -8.54
N LYS A 138 10.21 -19.39 -8.66
CA LYS A 138 10.76 -20.71 -9.05
C LYS A 138 11.12 -20.80 -10.55
N GLU A 139 10.46 -20.02 -11.42
CA GLU A 139 10.68 -20.02 -12.87
C GLU A 139 11.84 -19.11 -13.27
N ALA A 140 11.98 -17.96 -12.60
CA ALA A 140 13.08 -17.02 -12.86
C ALA A 140 14.46 -17.58 -12.46
N LEU A 141 14.52 -18.36 -11.37
CA LEU A 141 15.76 -19.02 -10.93
C LEU A 141 16.16 -20.19 -11.84
N ARG A 142 15.19 -20.86 -12.48
CA ARG A 142 15.45 -21.98 -13.41
C ARG A 142 16.02 -21.53 -14.75
N SER A 143 15.64 -20.35 -15.23
CA SER A 143 16.08 -19.84 -16.53
C SER A 143 17.42 -19.10 -16.50
N GLN A 144 17.92 -18.74 -15.30
CA GLN A 144 19.14 -17.95 -15.12
C GLN A 144 20.27 -18.69 -14.41
N SER A 145 20.11 -19.96 -14.05
CA SER A 145 21.22 -20.75 -13.50
C SER A 145 22.18 -21.18 -14.62
N VAL A 146 23.17 -20.33 -14.91
CA VAL A 146 24.32 -20.64 -15.78
C VAL A 146 25.45 -21.32 -14.98
N LEU A 147 25.32 -21.45 -13.66
CA LEU A 147 26.31 -22.07 -12.78
C LEU A 147 25.83 -23.43 -12.25
N GLY A 148 26.47 -24.49 -12.76
CA GLY A 148 26.92 -25.68 -12.03
C GLY A 148 25.88 -26.64 -11.44
N SER A 149 26.16 -27.94 -11.57
CA SER A 149 25.45 -29.07 -10.94
C SER A 149 25.02 -28.80 -9.49
N PRO A 150 23.92 -29.41 -9.01
CA PRO A 150 23.37 -29.16 -7.69
C PRO A 150 24.45 -29.39 -6.62
N ILE A 151 24.75 -28.34 -5.86
CA ILE A 151 25.58 -28.44 -4.66
C ILE A 151 24.81 -29.37 -3.72
N VAL A 152 25.35 -30.57 -3.50
CA VAL A 152 24.88 -31.47 -2.44
C VAL A 152 25.23 -30.80 -1.12
N GLU A 153 24.22 -30.30 -0.40
CA GLU A 153 24.39 -29.72 0.93
C GLU A 153 24.91 -30.78 1.91
N THR A 154 26.16 -30.66 2.33
CA THR A 154 26.73 -31.45 3.43
C THR A 154 27.38 -30.54 4.47
N THR A 155 26.64 -29.67 5.16
CA THR A 155 27.08 -29.15 6.49
C THR A 155 25.92 -28.49 7.27
N PRO A 156 25.99 -28.47 8.63
CA PRO A 156 24.82 -28.55 9.49
C PRO A 156 24.14 -27.20 9.72
N LYS A 157 22.81 -27.28 9.88
CA LYS A 157 21.89 -26.17 10.12
C LYS A 157 22.30 -25.32 11.34
N ARG A 158 22.79 -24.10 11.09
CA ARG A 158 22.60 -22.98 12.01
C ARG A 158 21.54 -22.05 11.44
N ARG A 159 20.39 -22.02 12.12
CA ARG A 159 19.17 -21.34 11.71
C ARG A 159 19.27 -19.87 12.11
N ILE A 160 19.79 -19.02 11.23
CA ILE A 160 19.54 -17.58 11.30
C ILE A 160 18.22 -17.35 10.57
N SER A 161 17.11 -17.27 11.32
CA SER A 161 15.84 -16.85 10.77
C SER A 161 15.79 -15.32 10.74
N LEU A 162 16.12 -14.71 9.59
CA LEU A 162 15.88 -13.29 9.40
C LEU A 162 15.07 -13.05 8.11
N VAL A 163 13.89 -12.46 8.32
CA VAL A 163 13.00 -11.77 7.36
C VAL A 163 12.44 -12.59 6.20
N ALA A 164 11.42 -13.42 6.49
CA ALA A 164 10.49 -13.90 5.46
C ALA A 164 9.07 -14.10 6.04
N LYS A 165 8.60 -13.19 6.89
CA LYS A 165 7.21 -13.19 7.40
C LYS A 165 6.38 -11.96 7.01
N SER A 166 6.95 -10.98 6.31
CA SER A 166 6.31 -9.66 6.15
C SER A 166 5.32 -9.53 4.98
N LEU A 167 5.11 -10.55 4.15
CA LEU A 167 4.38 -10.39 2.88
C LEU A 167 3.21 -11.37 2.67
N SER A 168 2.83 -12.17 3.69
CA SER A 168 1.67 -13.07 3.56
C SER A 168 0.32 -12.34 3.59
N TRP A 169 0.30 -11.07 3.97
CA TRP A 169 -0.93 -10.26 4.04
C TRP A 169 -1.37 -9.69 2.68
N LEU A 170 -0.44 -9.42 1.75
CA LEU A 170 -0.74 -8.89 0.42
C LEU A 170 -1.51 -9.88 -0.48
N SER A 171 -1.52 -11.16 -0.12
CA SER A 171 -2.34 -12.19 -0.76
C SER A 171 -3.85 -12.00 -0.53
N SER A 172 -4.25 -11.23 0.48
CA SER A 172 -5.66 -11.10 0.90
C SER A 172 -6.40 -9.93 0.25
N PHE A 173 -5.72 -9.08 -0.55
CA PHE A 173 -6.35 -7.97 -1.28
C PHE A 173 -6.92 -8.37 -2.65
N GLY A 174 -6.65 -9.60 -3.14
CA GLY A 174 -6.93 -9.98 -4.53
C GLY A 174 -8.22 -10.76 -4.79
N HIS A 175 -9.01 -11.11 -3.78
CA HIS A 175 -10.24 -11.91 -3.97
C HIS A 175 -11.35 -11.47 -3.02
N GLN A 176 -12.05 -10.37 -3.36
CA GLN A 176 -13.44 -10.17 -2.94
C GLN A 176 -14.11 -9.05 -3.75
N GLU A 177 -14.22 -9.25 -5.06
CA GLU A 177 -15.21 -8.58 -5.90
C GLU A 177 -15.46 -9.49 -7.12
N GLN A 178 -16.73 -9.69 -7.48
CA GLN A 178 -17.28 -10.75 -8.35
C GLN A 178 -17.58 -12.09 -7.66
N THR A 179 -18.65 -12.13 -6.87
CA THR A 179 -19.61 -13.26 -6.83
C THR A 179 -20.83 -12.82 -6.03
N ASP A 180 -21.63 -11.88 -6.55
CA ASP A 180 -23.00 -11.66 -6.03
C ASP A 180 -24.02 -11.19 -7.07
N GLU A 181 -23.62 -10.86 -8.32
CA GLU A 181 -24.56 -10.46 -9.39
C GLU A 181 -25.03 -11.61 -10.31
N MET A 182 -24.75 -12.88 -10.00
CA MET A 182 -25.14 -14.02 -10.86
C MET A 182 -25.98 -15.10 -10.17
N GLN A 183 -26.75 -14.73 -9.13
CA GLN A 183 -27.80 -15.59 -8.55
C GLN A 183 -29.18 -14.92 -8.39
N ALA A 184 -29.38 -13.71 -8.91
CA ALA A 184 -30.69 -13.06 -8.96
C ALA A 184 -31.21 -12.93 -10.40
N ARG A 185 -31.36 -14.06 -11.09
CA ARG A 185 -32.23 -14.24 -12.27
C ARG A 185 -32.82 -15.64 -12.29
#